data_AF-A0A4Z0BI88-F1
#
_entry.id   AF-A0A4Z0BI88-F1
#
_cell.length_a   1.000
_cell.length_b   1.000
_cell.length_c   1.000
_cell.angle_alpha   90.00
_cell.angle_beta   90.00
_cell.angle_gamma   90.00
#
_symmetry.space_group_name_H-M   'P 1'
#
loop_
_entity.id
_entity.type
_entity.pdbx_description
1 polymer ?
#
loop_
_entity_poly.entity_id
_entity_poly.type
_entity_poly.pdbx_seq_one_letter_code
_entity_poly.pdbx_strand_id
1 'polypeptide(L)'
;MTPAETEVLGLLAEGMVVKAIAQQRSCSPYTVRAQLASLLQKTGCHSQREVLTKLGKHLTSLISMEPSRERRVLFQSASARR
;
A
#
# COMPACT_ATOMS: atom_id res chain seq x y z
N MET A 1 4.91 -15.28 2.44
CA MET A 1 3.81 -14.31 2.21
C MET A 1 2.59 -15.08 1.76
N THR A 2 1.38 -14.71 2.18
CA THR A 2 0.15 -15.31 1.63
C THR A 2 -0.24 -14.61 0.32
N PRO A 3 -1.04 -15.25 -0.57
CA PRO A 3 -1.50 -14.62 -1.80
C PRO A 3 -2.23 -13.30 -1.55
N ALA A 4 -3.03 -13.25 -0.47
CA ALA A 4 -3.77 -12.05 -0.10
C ALA A 4 -2.86 -10.89 0.33
N GLU A 5 -1.75 -11.17 1.02
CA GLU A 5 -0.73 -10.19 1.41
C GLU A 5 -0.02 -9.60 0.18
N THR A 6 0.34 -10.46 -0.78
CA THR A 6 0.99 -10.05 -2.03
C THR A 6 0.08 -9.18 -2.90
N GLU A 7 -1.21 -9.50 -2.96
CA GLU A 7 -2.17 -8.67 -3.71
C GLU A 7 -2.33 -7.29 -3.09
N VAL A 8 -2.54 -7.19 -1.76
CA VAL A 8 -2.61 -5.88 -1.07
C VAL A 8 -1.33 -5.08 -1.33
N LEU A 9 -0.20 -5.74 -1.31
CA LEU A 9 1.09 -5.12 -1.56
C LEU A 9 1.24 -4.59 -2.99
N GLY A 10 0.79 -5.33 -4.00
CA GLY A 10 0.78 -4.88 -5.39
C GLY A 10 -0.08 -3.64 -5.58
N LEU A 11 -1.30 -3.65 -5.03
CA LEU A 11 -2.21 -2.51 -5.10
C LEU A 11 -1.67 -1.28 -4.34
N LEU A 12 -0.94 -1.49 -3.23
CA LEU A 12 -0.22 -0.41 -2.54
C LEU A 12 0.93 0.15 -3.38
N ALA A 13 1.63 -0.69 -4.15
CA ALA A 13 2.70 -0.26 -5.06
C ALA A 13 2.16 0.56 -6.24
N GLU A 14 0.94 0.29 -6.70
CA GLU A 14 0.20 1.12 -7.66
C GLU A 14 -0.26 2.47 -7.07
N GLY A 15 0.00 2.72 -5.78
CA GLY A 15 -0.34 3.96 -5.10
C GLY A 15 -1.80 4.02 -4.61
N MET A 16 -2.50 2.88 -4.55
CA MET A 16 -3.84 2.85 -3.97
C MET A 16 -3.82 2.99 -2.45
N VAL A 17 -4.85 3.66 -1.93
CA VAL A 17 -5.06 3.81 -0.49
C VAL A 17 -5.80 2.61 0.07
N VAL A 18 -5.59 2.30 1.36
CA VAL A 18 -6.21 1.17 2.08
C VAL A 18 -7.72 1.08 1.87
N LYS A 19 -8.43 2.22 1.82
CA LYS A 19 -9.88 2.26 1.56
C LYS A 19 -10.24 1.82 0.14
N ALA A 20 -9.47 2.23 -0.87
CA ALA A 20 -9.68 1.83 -2.26
C ALA A 20 -9.40 0.33 -2.44
N ILE A 21 -8.33 -0.16 -1.81
CA ILE A 21 -8.00 -1.60 -1.79
C ILE A 21 -9.12 -2.42 -1.15
N ALA A 22 -9.64 -1.95 -0.01
CA ALA A 22 -10.76 -2.58 0.68
C ALA A 22 -12.01 -2.66 -0.22
N GLN A 23 -12.34 -1.57 -0.92
CA GLN A 23 -13.44 -1.54 -1.88
C GLN A 23 -13.20 -2.49 -3.06
N GLN A 24 -12.00 -2.50 -3.65
CA GLN A 24 -11.67 -3.33 -4.80
C GLN A 24 -11.68 -4.82 -4.47
N ARG A 25 -11.26 -5.20 -3.27
CA ARG A 25 -11.23 -6.59 -2.81
C ARG A 25 -12.48 -7.00 -2.03
N SER A 26 -13.52 -6.16 -2.02
CA SER A 26 -14.77 -6.39 -1.31
C SER A 26 -14.56 -6.82 0.16
N CYS A 27 -13.62 -6.18 0.85
CA CYS A 27 -13.26 -6.50 2.23
C CYS A 27 -13.24 -5.26 3.12
N SER A 28 -13.15 -5.47 4.44
CA SER A 28 -13.10 -4.34 5.38
C SER A 28 -11.73 -3.65 5.34
N PRO A 29 -11.66 -2.32 5.48
CA PRO A 29 -10.40 -1.61 5.72
C PRO A 29 -9.61 -2.16 6.91
N TYR A 30 -10.33 -2.71 7.91
CA TYR A 30 -9.71 -3.41 9.03
C TYR A 30 -8.92 -4.64 8.58
N THR A 31 -9.50 -5.45 7.70
CA THR A 31 -8.87 -6.66 7.13
C THR A 31 -7.61 -6.30 6.37
N VAL A 32 -7.64 -5.25 5.55
CA VAL A 32 -6.45 -4.76 4.81
C VAL A 32 -5.36 -4.30 5.78
N ARG A 33 -5.71 -3.58 6.87
CA ARG A 33 -4.75 -3.17 7.90
C ARG A 33 -4.15 -4.36 8.64
N ALA A 34 -4.95 -5.38 8.96
CA ALA A 34 -4.47 -6.60 9.61
C ALA A 34 -3.49 -7.37 8.71
N GLN A 35 -3.82 -7.52 7.43
CA GLN A 35 -2.93 -8.12 6.42
C GLN A 35 -1.63 -7.31 6.29
N LEU A 36 -1.70 -5.98 6.32
CA LEU A 36 -0.52 -5.11 6.29
C LEU A 36 0.35 -5.28 7.54
N ALA A 37 -0.26 -5.40 8.72
CA ALA A 37 0.47 -5.63 9.97
C ALA A 37 1.20 -6.99 9.95
N SER A 38 0.52 -8.04 9.48
CA SER A 38 1.15 -9.36 9.28
C SER A 38 2.27 -9.30 8.25
N LEU A 39 2.08 -8.56 7.15
CA LEU A 39 3.10 -8.36 6.13
C LEU A 39 4.33 -7.63 6.70
N LEU A 40 4.13 -6.58 7.49
CA LEU A 40 5.20 -5.82 8.14
C LEU A 40 6.02 -6.70 9.10
N GLN A 41 5.35 -7.50 9.94
CA GLN A 41 6.03 -8.46 10.81
C GLN A 41 6.83 -9.50 10.01
N LYS A 42 6.24 -10.05 8.94
CA LYS A 42 6.89 -11.08 8.11
C LYS A 42 8.07 -10.54 7.29
N THR A 43 8.02 -9.27 6.89
CA THR A 43 9.08 -8.62 6.08
C THR A 43 10.13 -7.92 6.94
N GLY A 44 9.93 -7.89 8.26
CA GLY A 44 10.77 -7.17 9.22
C GLY A 44 10.80 -5.67 8.98
N CYS A 45 9.75 -5.11 8.36
CA CYS A 45 9.65 -3.69 8.06
C CYS A 45 8.79 -2.99 9.11
N HIS A 46 9.15 -1.76 9.46
CA HIS A 46 8.45 -0.98 10.48
C HIS A 46 7.35 -0.09 9.90
N SER A 47 7.36 0.14 8.58
CA SER A 47 6.36 0.98 7.92
C SER A 47 5.98 0.50 6.54
N GLN A 48 4.74 0.81 6.11
CA GLN A 48 4.26 0.60 4.75
C GLN A 48 5.21 1.20 3.71
N ARG A 49 5.75 2.40 3.97
CA ARG A 49 6.71 3.04 3.07
C ARG A 49 8.02 2.26 2.96
N GLU A 50 8.46 1.67 4.05
CA GLU A 50 9.69 0.88 4.09
C GLU A 50 9.52 -0.39 3.25
N VAL A 51 8.37 -1.08 3.38
CA VAL A 51 7.99 -2.20 2.54
C VAL A 51 7.98 -1.79 1.06
N LEU A 52 7.27 -0.71 0.72
CA LEU A 52 7.19 -0.20 -0.66
C LEU A 52 8.55 0.24 -1.19
N THR A 53 9.44 0.77 -0.35
CA THR A 53 10.80 1.14 -0.75
C THR A 53 11.67 -0.09 -0.97
N LYS A 54 11.55 -1.11 -0.11
CA LYS A 54 12.33 -2.35 -0.19
C LYS A 54 11.94 -3.17 -1.42
N LEU A 55 10.64 -3.23 -1.73
CA LEU A 55 10.11 -3.86 -2.94
C LEU A 55 10.25 -3.00 -4.18
N GLY A 56 10.05 -1.68 -4.04
CA GLY A 56 10.34 -0.70 -5.07
C GLY A 56 11.77 -0.85 -5.54
N LYS A 57 12.77 -0.92 -4.66
CA LYS A 57 14.16 -1.23 -5.04
C LYS A 57 14.33 -2.55 -5.81
N HIS A 58 13.49 -3.54 -5.52
CA HIS A 58 13.52 -4.86 -6.17
C HIS A 58 12.79 -4.88 -7.53
N LEU A 59 11.84 -3.97 -7.75
CA LEU A 59 11.11 -3.78 -9.01
C LEU A 59 11.78 -2.72 -9.88
N THR A 60 12.32 -1.65 -9.31
CA THR A 60 13.07 -0.59 -10.01
C THR A 60 14.42 -1.11 -10.52
N SER A 61 15.00 -2.15 -9.92
CA SER A 61 16.12 -2.86 -10.55
C SER A 61 15.71 -3.62 -11.82
N LEU A 62 14.42 -3.95 -11.96
CA LEU A 62 13.83 -4.55 -13.16
C LEU A 62 13.24 -3.49 -14.11
N ILE A 63 12.87 -2.31 -13.58
CA ILE A 63 12.20 -1.21 -14.27
C ILE A 63 13.06 0.05 -14.09
N SER A 64 14.19 0.11 -14.78
CA SER A 64 14.79 1.41 -15.09
C SER A 64 13.84 2.18 -16.00
N MET A 65 12.90 2.95 -15.45
CA MET A 65 12.29 4.16 -16.04
C MET A 65 11.20 4.74 -15.12
N GLU A 66 11.51 5.93 -14.57
CA GLU A 66 10.66 6.99 -13.96
C GLU A 66 9.62 6.68 -12.87
N PRO A 67 9.82 7.15 -11.62
CA PRO A 67 8.72 7.43 -10.72
C PRO A 67 8.26 8.88 -10.95
N SER A 68 7.22 9.07 -11.78
CA SER A 68 6.48 10.33 -11.89
C SER A 68 6.00 10.75 -10.50
N ARG A 69 6.78 11.66 -9.93
CA ARG A 69 6.76 12.14 -8.55
C ARG A 69 5.65 13.16 -8.38
N GLU A 70 4.41 12.81 -8.73
CA GLU A 70 3.25 13.68 -8.56
C GLU A 70 1.99 12.88 -8.21
N ARG A 71 1.85 12.51 -6.94
CA ARG A 71 0.51 12.43 -6.32
C ARG A 71 0.52 13.17 -5.00
N ARG A 72 0.55 14.50 -5.18
CA ARG A 72 0.00 15.52 -4.30
C ARG A 72 -1.28 14.98 -3.63
N VAL A 73 -1.15 14.74 -2.32
CA VAL A 73 -2.19 14.91 -1.28
C VAL A 73 -3.59 15.22 -1.83
N LEU A 74 -4.46 14.21 -1.85
CA LEU A 74 -5.90 14.42 -1.94
C LEU A 74 -6.68 13.33 -1.20
N PHE A 75 -6.50 13.24 0.12
CA PHE A 75 -7.46 12.50 0.97
C PHE A 75 -7.46 13.00 2.43
N GLN A 76 -7.63 14.31 2.61
CA GLN A 76 -8.19 14.87 3.85
C GLN A 76 -9.11 16.03 3.48
N SER A 77 -10.35 15.72 3.08
CA SER A 77 -11.45 16.68 3.01
C SER A 77 -12.79 15.93 3.01
N ALA A 78 -13.20 15.48 4.19
CA ALA A 78 -14.59 15.25 4.58
C ALA A 78 -14.57 14.99 6.09
N SER A 79 -15.18 15.77 6.98
CA SER A 79 -15.87 17.04 6.89
C SER A 79 -15.78 17.62 8.30
N ALA A 80 -15.52 18.92 8.39
CA ALA A 80 -15.62 19.67 9.62
C ALA A 80 -17.11 19.75 10.06
N ARG A 81 -17.31 19.67 11.38
CA ARG A 81 -18.29 20.43 12.19
C ARG A 81 -19.69 20.67 11.59
N ARG A 82 -20.70 20.01 12.14
CA ARG A 82 -21.69 20.60 13.07
C ARG A 82 -22.51 19.51 13.73
#